data_AF-A0A367IS52-F1
#
_entry.id   AF-A0A367IS52-F1
#
_cell.length_a   1.000
_cell.length_b   1.000
_cell.length_c   1.000
_cell.angle_alpha   90.00
_cell.angle_beta   90.00
_cell.angle_gamma   90.00
#
_symmetry.space_group_name_H-M   'P 1'
#
loop_
_entity.id
_entity.type
_entity.pdbx_description
1 polymer ?
#
loop_
_entity_poly.entity_id
_entity_poly.type
_entity_poly.pdbx_seq_one_letter_code
_entity_poly.pdbx_strand_id
1 'polypeptide(L)'
;MCVFLGEIKQGEQTAQSLICNDCQKLFRDATGAELHATRTGHQNFAESTEAIKPLTEEEKKAKLAELKARMAAKRANREQQEAEERKQAEKIRRKAGQEITNAKEALEAKEIQKALEKKKREKEEEKIAKARVKAQIEQDKRDRAAKKAAKQAQQTEQAQQAEIAGANAPSQPTIKKEYNEARIQIRVPGSGPITHTFDASAALQEVVDYLQTQGCSSSFTLSTTFPRKTFSTDDHQKTLKELNLVPSAALVLAYV
;
A
#
# COMPACT_ATOMS: atom_id res chain seq x y z
N MET A 1 -33.57 -65.49 9.82
CA MET A 1 -33.13 -66.49 8.83
C MET A 1 -32.63 -67.69 9.62
N CYS A 2 -33.19 -68.87 9.33
CA CYS A 2 -33.13 -70.09 10.13
C CYS A 2 -31.71 -70.52 10.55
N VAL A 3 -31.58 -70.96 11.80
CA VAL A 3 -30.48 -71.81 12.26
C VAL A 3 -30.78 -73.22 11.73
N PHE A 4 -30.10 -73.62 10.65
CA PHE A 4 -30.16 -74.99 10.14
C PHE A 4 -29.13 -75.83 10.89
N LEU A 5 -29.57 -76.54 11.94
CA LEU A 5 -28.83 -77.66 12.52
C LEU A 5 -28.96 -78.83 11.54
N GLY A 6 -27.94 -79.03 10.70
CA GLY A 6 -27.83 -80.21 9.85
C GLY A 6 -27.30 -81.40 10.65
N GLU A 7 -28.16 -82.38 10.91
CA GLU A 7 -27.79 -83.70 11.41
C GLU A 7 -26.94 -84.45 10.36
N ILE A 8 -25.80 -85.02 10.76
CA ILE A 8 -24.98 -85.89 9.91
C ILE A 8 -25.32 -87.35 10.23
N LYS A 9 -25.82 -88.09 9.23
CA LYS A 9 -25.98 -89.56 9.27
C LYS A 9 -24.65 -90.24 8.95
N GLN A 10 -24.28 -91.26 9.73
CA GLN A 10 -23.08 -92.08 9.51
C GLN A 10 -23.24 -92.92 8.23
N GLY A 11 -22.44 -92.66 7.19
CA GLY A 11 -22.39 -93.53 5.99
C GLY A 11 -21.87 -92.91 4.69
N GLU A 12 -21.71 -91.59 4.57
CA GLU A 12 -21.19 -90.95 3.35
C GLU A 12 -19.68 -90.66 3.50
N GLN A 13 -18.86 -91.24 2.62
CA GLN A 13 -17.42 -90.92 2.52
C GLN A 13 -17.26 -89.55 1.87
N THR A 14 -17.29 -88.48 2.67
CA THR A 14 -16.98 -87.12 2.21
C THR A 14 -15.50 -86.81 2.48
N ALA A 15 -14.84 -86.15 1.51
CA ALA A 15 -13.44 -85.72 1.62
C ALA A 15 -13.25 -84.88 2.90
N GLN A 16 -12.40 -85.38 3.82
CA GLN A 16 -12.34 -84.84 5.18
C GLN A 16 -11.42 -83.60 5.31
N SER A 17 -10.62 -83.28 4.29
CA SER A 17 -9.76 -82.09 4.25
C SER A 17 -9.33 -81.70 2.83
N LEU A 18 -8.98 -80.44 2.61
CA LEU A 18 -8.42 -79.90 1.36
C LEU A 18 -6.96 -79.50 1.59
N ILE A 19 -6.00 -79.96 0.77
CA ILE A 19 -4.60 -79.54 0.81
C ILE A 19 -4.31 -78.57 -0.32
N CYS A 20 -3.64 -77.45 -0.04
CA CYS A 20 -3.09 -76.60 -1.10
C CYS A 20 -1.77 -77.21 -1.61
N ASN A 21 -1.66 -77.55 -2.88
CA ASN A 21 -0.45 -78.14 -3.46
C ASN A 21 0.74 -77.16 -3.51
N ASP A 22 0.46 -75.85 -3.54
CA ASP A 22 1.48 -74.81 -3.64
C ASP A 22 2.20 -74.53 -2.30
N CYS A 23 1.52 -74.77 -1.17
CA CYS A 23 2.10 -74.56 0.16
C CYS A 23 1.90 -75.70 1.15
N GLN A 24 1.37 -76.83 0.69
CA GLN A 24 1.11 -78.07 1.43
C GLN A 24 0.32 -77.89 2.74
N LYS A 25 -0.53 -76.85 2.82
CA LYS A 25 -1.36 -76.57 4.00
C LYS A 25 -2.68 -77.30 3.89
N LEU A 26 -3.06 -77.98 4.96
CA LEU A 26 -4.33 -78.68 5.11
C LEU A 26 -5.41 -77.76 5.67
N PHE A 27 -6.57 -77.78 5.04
CA PHE A 27 -7.76 -77.02 5.40
C PHE A 27 -8.88 -77.97 5.75
N ARG A 28 -9.64 -77.60 6.79
CA ARG A 28 -10.75 -78.41 7.30
C ARG A 28 -12.00 -78.33 6.42
N ASP A 29 -12.27 -77.16 5.83
CA ASP A 29 -13.47 -76.86 5.06
C ASP A 29 -13.14 -76.01 3.82
N ALA A 30 -14.00 -76.04 2.80
CA ALA A 30 -13.85 -75.26 1.55
C ALA A 30 -13.70 -73.74 1.80
N THR A 31 -14.43 -73.19 2.77
CA THR A 31 -14.31 -71.76 3.17
C THR A 31 -12.91 -71.41 3.68
N GLY A 32 -12.22 -72.36 4.35
CA GLY A 32 -10.84 -72.18 4.80
C GLY A 32 -9.85 -72.11 3.63
N ALA A 33 -10.09 -72.91 2.58
CA ALA A 33 -9.32 -72.88 1.34
C ALA A 33 -9.52 -71.57 0.56
N GLU A 34 -10.77 -71.06 0.48
CA GLU A 34 -11.08 -69.77 -0.17
C GLU A 34 -10.40 -68.57 0.53
N LEU A 35 -10.40 -68.53 1.86
CA LEU A 35 -9.70 -67.49 2.63
C LEU A 35 -8.18 -67.55 2.43
N HIS A 36 -7.63 -68.76 2.31
CA HIS A 36 -6.22 -68.93 1.98
C HIS A 36 -5.91 -68.48 0.55
N ALA A 37 -6.77 -68.81 -0.41
CA ALA A 37 -6.65 -68.37 -1.79
C ALA A 37 -6.71 -66.84 -1.92
N THR A 38 -7.62 -66.17 -1.22
CA THR A 38 -7.73 -64.69 -1.26
C THR A 38 -6.57 -63.98 -0.57
N ARG A 39 -6.03 -64.54 0.52
CA ARG A 39 -4.93 -63.95 1.27
C ARG A 39 -3.55 -64.20 0.64
N THR A 40 -3.35 -65.37 0.04
CA THR A 40 -2.03 -65.81 -0.45
C THR A 40 -1.95 -65.97 -1.97
N GLY A 41 -3.09 -65.97 -2.67
CA GLY A 41 -3.17 -66.11 -4.12
C GLY A 41 -3.07 -67.54 -4.64
N HIS A 42 -3.00 -68.56 -3.77
CA HIS A 42 -2.86 -69.96 -4.19
C HIS A 42 -4.21 -70.55 -4.62
N GLN A 43 -4.25 -71.25 -5.75
CA GLN A 43 -5.50 -71.76 -6.36
C GLN A 43 -5.53 -73.28 -6.53
N ASN A 44 -4.41 -73.97 -6.29
CA ASN A 44 -4.30 -75.40 -6.52
C ASN A 44 -4.60 -76.18 -5.22
N PHE A 45 -5.83 -76.68 -5.07
CA PHE A 45 -6.27 -77.47 -3.92
C PHE A 45 -6.63 -78.91 -4.33
N ALA A 46 -6.16 -79.90 -3.58
CA ALA A 46 -6.48 -81.32 -3.73
C ALA A 46 -7.19 -81.86 -2.48
N GLU A 47 -8.05 -82.87 -2.64
CA GLU A 47 -8.75 -83.52 -1.53
C GLU A 47 -7.82 -84.53 -0.84
N SER A 48 -7.66 -84.43 0.49
CA SER A 48 -6.83 -85.33 1.31
C SER A 48 -7.65 -86.02 2.40
N THR A 49 -7.33 -87.28 2.68
CA THR A 49 -8.02 -88.14 3.67
C THR A 49 -7.48 -88.00 5.11
N GLU A 50 -6.56 -87.06 5.35
CA GLU A 50 -5.99 -86.84 6.69
C GLU A 50 -6.93 -86.01 7.59
N ALA A 51 -7.59 -86.68 8.54
CA ALA A 51 -8.40 -86.02 9.56
C ALA A 51 -7.51 -85.17 10.49
N ILE A 52 -7.64 -83.84 10.41
CA ILE A 52 -6.95 -82.90 11.29
C ILE A 52 -7.40 -83.18 12.74
N LYS A 53 -6.46 -83.61 13.60
CA LYS A 53 -6.74 -83.83 15.02
C LYS A 53 -7.24 -82.53 15.66
N PRO A 54 -8.42 -82.52 16.30
CA PRO A 54 -8.90 -81.33 16.98
C PRO A 54 -7.94 -81.00 18.12
N LEU A 55 -7.45 -79.76 18.14
CA LEU A 55 -6.57 -79.24 19.18
C LEU A 55 -7.14 -79.59 20.57
N THR A 56 -6.28 -80.03 21.49
CA THR A 56 -6.70 -80.40 22.85
C THR A 56 -7.30 -79.19 23.58
N GLU A 57 -8.19 -79.42 24.55
CA GLU A 57 -8.87 -78.32 25.25
C GLU A 57 -7.88 -77.36 25.93
N GLU A 58 -6.75 -77.89 26.41
CA GLU A 58 -5.68 -77.10 27.04
C GLU A 58 -4.91 -76.22 26.04
N GLU A 59 -4.61 -76.72 24.84
CA GLU A 59 -3.96 -75.92 23.80
C GLU A 59 -4.88 -74.82 23.25
N LYS A 60 -6.19 -75.06 23.20
CA LYS A 60 -7.18 -74.03 22.84
C LYS A 60 -7.25 -72.94 23.90
N LYS A 61 -7.25 -73.30 25.19
CA LYS A 61 -7.23 -72.34 26.31
C LYS A 61 -5.94 -71.51 26.28
N ALA A 62 -4.78 -72.13 26.04
CA ALA A 62 -3.50 -71.44 25.92
C ALA A 62 -3.47 -70.44 24.76
N LYS A 63 -3.91 -70.85 23.55
CA LYS A 63 -3.99 -69.93 22.40
C LYS A 63 -4.99 -68.80 22.60
N LEU A 64 -6.11 -69.04 23.29
CA LEU A 64 -7.06 -67.98 23.64
C LEU A 64 -6.48 -66.99 24.66
N ALA A 65 -5.70 -67.48 25.63
CA ALA A 65 -5.00 -66.63 26.59
C ALA A 65 -3.93 -65.77 25.89
N GLU A 66 -3.14 -66.37 24.99
CA GLU A 66 -2.14 -65.66 24.18
C GLU A 66 -2.77 -64.59 23.27
N LEU A 67 -3.88 -64.92 22.58
CA LEU A 67 -4.61 -63.97 21.74
C LEU A 67 -5.19 -62.82 22.58
N LYS A 68 -5.74 -63.11 23.76
CA LYS A 68 -6.24 -62.08 24.69
C LYS A 68 -5.10 -61.18 25.18
N ALA A 69 -3.95 -61.76 25.53
CA ALA A 69 -2.76 -61.01 25.94
C ALA A 69 -2.23 -60.12 24.80
N ARG A 70 -2.17 -60.63 23.57
CA ARG A 70 -1.77 -59.87 22.38
C ARG A 70 -2.74 -58.71 22.07
N MET A 71 -4.03 -58.93 22.23
CA MET A 71 -5.04 -57.89 22.05
C MET A 71 -4.99 -56.84 23.16
N ALA A 72 -4.75 -57.25 24.41
CA ALA A 72 -4.55 -56.32 25.53
C ALA A 72 -3.28 -55.48 25.34
N ALA A 73 -2.17 -56.08 24.93
CA ALA A 73 -0.93 -55.37 24.61
C ALA A 73 -1.12 -54.37 23.45
N LYS A 74 -1.86 -54.75 22.39
CA LYS A 74 -2.19 -53.86 21.28
C LYS A 74 -3.07 -52.69 21.71
N ARG A 75 -4.04 -52.92 22.61
CA ARG A 75 -4.89 -51.86 23.17
C ARG A 75 -4.08 -50.88 24.02
N ALA A 76 -3.21 -51.39 24.90
CA ALA A 76 -2.34 -50.56 25.73
C ALA A 76 -1.39 -49.70 24.89
N ASN A 77 -0.78 -50.28 23.84
CA ASN A 77 0.10 -49.52 22.94
C ASN A 77 -0.67 -48.43 22.18
N ARG A 78 -1.87 -48.75 21.69
CA ARG A 78 -2.75 -47.76 21.04
C ARG A 78 -3.14 -46.63 21.99
N GLU A 79 -3.45 -46.92 23.25
CA GLU A 79 -3.78 -45.89 24.25
C GLU A 79 -2.58 -45.00 24.57
N GLN A 80 -1.37 -45.56 24.66
CA GLN A 80 -0.14 -44.78 24.83
C GLN A 80 0.11 -43.86 23.64
N GLN A 81 -0.03 -44.37 22.42
CA GLN A 81 0.11 -43.57 21.19
C GLN A 81 -0.91 -42.44 21.13
N GLU A 82 -2.20 -42.73 21.38
CA GLU A 82 -3.25 -41.72 21.40
C GLU A 82 -3.02 -40.66 22.50
N ALA A 83 -2.48 -41.05 23.66
CA ALA A 83 -2.13 -40.12 24.73
C ALA A 83 -0.93 -39.22 24.35
N GLU A 84 0.07 -39.76 23.66
CA GLU A 84 1.21 -38.99 23.15
C GLU A 84 0.80 -38.04 22.03
N GLU A 85 -0.01 -38.50 21.08
CA GLU A 85 -0.57 -37.68 20.01
C GLU A 85 -1.42 -36.53 20.58
N ARG A 86 -2.26 -36.78 21.59
CA ARG A 86 -3.00 -35.72 22.28
C ARG A 86 -2.07 -34.68 22.92
N LYS A 87 -1.01 -35.12 23.61
CA LYS A 87 -0.02 -34.21 24.20
C LYS A 87 0.72 -33.40 23.12
N GLN A 88 1.06 -34.01 21.99
CA GLN A 88 1.72 -33.34 20.87
C GLN A 88 0.79 -32.35 20.19
N ALA A 89 -0.46 -32.72 19.92
CA ALA A 89 -1.48 -31.86 19.34
C ALA A 89 -1.71 -30.62 20.22
N GLU A 90 -1.77 -30.79 21.55
CA GLU A 90 -1.90 -29.66 22.46
C GLU A 90 -0.65 -28.76 22.46
N LYS A 91 0.56 -29.34 22.42
CA LYS A 91 1.81 -28.57 22.28
C LYS A 91 1.84 -27.79 20.97
N ILE A 92 1.43 -28.38 19.86
CA ILE A 92 1.36 -27.72 18.55
C ILE A 92 0.35 -26.58 18.62
N ARG A 93 -0.84 -26.78 19.21
CA ARG A 93 -1.83 -25.70 19.38
C ARG A 93 -1.26 -24.51 20.16
N ARG A 94 -0.57 -24.78 21.28
CA ARG A 94 0.05 -23.73 22.11
C ARG A 94 1.17 -23.00 21.35
N LYS A 95 2.05 -23.75 20.69
CA LYS A 95 3.14 -23.18 19.88
C LYS A 95 2.63 -22.36 18.70
N ALA A 96 1.65 -22.87 17.95
CA ALA A 96 1.04 -22.14 16.84
C ALA A 96 0.41 -20.82 17.32
N GLY A 97 -0.26 -20.82 18.47
CA GLY A 97 -0.76 -19.58 19.08
C GLY A 97 0.34 -18.57 19.39
N GLN A 98 1.44 -19.01 20.01
CA GLN A 98 2.60 -18.17 20.32
C GLN A 98 3.33 -17.70 19.05
N GLU A 99 3.45 -18.54 18.03
CA GLU A 99 4.07 -18.19 16.76
C GLU A 99 3.27 -17.12 16.02
N ILE A 100 1.93 -17.18 16.06
CA ILE A 100 1.07 -16.14 15.48
C ILE A 100 1.27 -14.81 16.20
N THR A 101 1.31 -14.78 17.53
CA THR A 101 1.53 -13.54 18.29
C THR A 101 2.92 -12.98 18.02
N ASN A 102 3.96 -13.83 18.11
CA ASN A 102 5.33 -13.42 17.87
C ASN A 102 5.56 -12.97 16.42
N ALA A 103 4.90 -13.60 15.44
CA ALA A 103 4.97 -13.19 14.04
C ALA A 103 4.35 -11.81 13.82
N LYS A 104 3.21 -11.51 14.48
CA LYS A 104 2.59 -10.18 14.42
C LYS A 104 3.50 -9.12 15.03
N GLU A 105 4.00 -9.35 16.24
CA GLU A 105 4.92 -8.42 16.91
C GLU A 105 6.21 -8.20 16.09
N ALA A 106 6.76 -9.26 15.48
CA ALA A 106 7.94 -9.16 14.63
C ALA A 106 7.67 -8.38 13.33
N LEU A 107 6.47 -8.49 12.75
CA LEU A 107 6.08 -7.69 11.58
C LEU A 107 5.91 -6.22 11.96
N GLU A 108 5.20 -5.93 13.03
CA GLU A 108 5.01 -4.57 13.55
C GLU A 108 6.36 -3.91 13.91
N ALA A 109 7.27 -4.65 14.57
CA ALA A 109 8.61 -4.15 14.88
C ALA A 109 9.42 -3.84 13.61
N LYS A 110 9.33 -4.68 12.57
CA LYS A 110 9.99 -4.43 11.27
C LYS A 110 9.40 -3.21 10.56
N GLU A 111 8.10 -2.99 10.62
CA GLU A 111 7.45 -1.80 10.04
C GLU A 111 7.87 -0.53 10.76
N ILE A 112 7.91 -0.54 12.10
CA ILE A 112 8.39 0.59 12.90
C ILE A 112 9.86 0.88 12.58
N GLN A 113 10.72 -0.15 12.50
CA GLN A 113 12.13 0.03 12.14
C GLN A 113 12.30 0.66 10.75
N LYS A 114 11.58 0.17 9.74
CA LYS A 114 11.58 0.75 8.38
C LYS A 114 11.09 2.20 8.37
N ALA A 115 10.06 2.51 9.15
CA ALA A 115 9.55 3.88 9.26
C ALA A 115 10.57 4.82 9.92
N LEU A 116 11.28 4.36 10.95
CA LEU A 116 12.35 5.13 11.59
C LEU A 116 13.55 5.34 10.66
N GLU A 117 13.97 4.31 9.93
CA GLU A 117 15.05 4.40 8.93
C GLU A 117 14.68 5.37 7.81
N LYS A 118 13.47 5.27 7.27
CA LYS A 118 12.95 6.20 6.27
C LYS A 118 12.95 7.63 6.77
N LYS A 119 12.46 7.89 8.00
CA LYS A 119 12.51 9.22 8.62
C LYS A 119 13.94 9.73 8.82
N LYS A 120 14.91 8.87 9.15
CA LYS A 120 16.32 9.28 9.27
C LYS A 120 16.89 9.65 7.91
N ARG A 121 16.64 8.83 6.89
CA ARG A 121 17.07 9.07 5.52
C ARG A 121 16.48 10.36 4.95
N GLU A 122 15.18 10.58 5.10
CA GLU A 122 14.51 11.82 4.68
C GLU A 122 15.12 13.05 5.36
N LYS A 123 15.41 12.97 6.68
CA LYS A 123 16.08 14.05 7.41
C LYS A 123 17.50 14.31 6.89
N GLU A 124 18.25 13.28 6.53
CA GLU A 124 19.60 13.41 5.98
C GLU A 124 19.56 14.01 4.57
N GLU A 125 18.67 13.53 3.71
CA GLU A 125 18.46 14.05 2.36
C GLU A 125 17.99 15.52 2.40
N GLU A 126 17.10 15.88 3.33
CA GLU A 126 16.67 17.27 3.54
C GLU A 126 17.83 18.17 4.00
N LYS A 127 18.66 17.69 4.93
CA LYS A 127 19.87 18.41 5.36
C LYS A 127 20.84 18.63 4.20
N ILE A 128 21.07 17.60 3.38
CA ILE A 128 21.95 17.69 2.21
C ILE A 128 21.37 18.66 1.18
N ALA A 129 20.07 18.58 0.89
CA ALA A 129 19.39 19.49 -0.03
C ALA A 129 19.46 20.94 0.45
N LYS A 130 19.20 21.18 1.75
CA LYS A 130 19.31 22.51 2.35
C LYS A 130 20.74 23.05 2.32
N ALA A 131 21.73 22.20 2.58
CA ALA A 131 23.14 22.56 2.46
C ALA A 131 23.52 22.94 1.01
N ARG A 132 23.02 22.18 0.03
CA ARG A 132 23.24 22.46 -1.40
C ARG A 132 22.62 23.79 -1.82
N VAL A 133 21.37 24.06 -1.44
CA VAL A 133 20.70 25.34 -1.72
C VAL A 133 21.44 26.50 -1.06
N LYS A 134 21.86 26.33 0.21
CA LYS A 134 22.64 27.35 0.92
C LYS A 134 23.96 27.65 0.21
N ALA A 135 24.68 26.62 -0.23
CA ALA A 135 25.92 26.78 -0.99
C ALA A 135 25.69 27.51 -2.33
N GLN A 136 24.60 27.20 -3.04
CA GLN A 136 24.23 27.87 -4.28
C GLN A 136 23.88 29.35 -4.08
N ILE A 137 23.15 29.68 -3.01
CA ILE A 137 22.86 31.08 -2.64
C ILE A 137 24.13 31.84 -2.28
N GLU A 138 25.06 31.18 -1.57
CA GLU A 138 26.34 31.80 -1.21
C GLU A 138 27.22 32.07 -2.44
N GLN A 139 27.24 31.16 -3.42
CA GLN A 139 27.89 31.37 -4.71
C GLN A 139 27.24 32.53 -5.48
N ASP A 140 25.91 32.54 -5.66
CA ASP A 140 25.23 33.63 -6.37
C ASP A 140 25.44 34.99 -5.68
N LYS A 141 25.47 35.02 -4.35
CA LYS A 141 25.75 36.23 -3.58
C LYS A 141 27.18 36.72 -3.79
N ARG A 142 28.17 35.82 -3.79
CA ARG A 142 29.58 36.14 -4.07
C ARG A 142 29.75 36.65 -5.50
N ASP A 143 29.15 35.99 -6.48
CA ASP A 143 29.21 36.38 -7.89
C ASP A 143 28.55 37.73 -8.13
N ARG A 144 27.40 37.99 -7.50
CA ARG A 144 26.70 39.28 -7.59
C ARG A 144 27.51 40.40 -6.92
N ALA A 145 28.15 40.12 -5.78
CA ALA A 145 29.03 41.07 -5.12
C ALA A 145 30.26 41.39 -5.99
N ALA A 146 30.89 40.38 -6.58
CA ALA A 146 32.02 40.54 -7.50
C ALA A 146 31.64 41.35 -8.75
N LYS A 147 30.49 41.04 -9.38
CA LYS A 147 29.97 41.82 -10.52
C LYS A 147 29.66 43.27 -10.14
N LYS A 148 29.08 43.51 -8.95
CA LYS A 148 28.80 44.86 -8.47
C LYS A 148 30.10 45.63 -8.20
N ALA A 149 31.10 45.00 -7.59
CA ALA A 149 32.41 45.60 -7.35
C ALA A 149 33.13 45.92 -8.67
N ALA A 150 33.13 45.00 -9.63
CA ALA A 150 33.70 45.23 -10.97
C ALA A 150 33.01 46.39 -11.70
N LYS A 151 31.67 46.49 -11.63
CA LYS A 151 30.93 47.60 -12.23
C LYS A 151 31.20 48.94 -11.54
N GLN A 152 31.37 48.95 -10.21
CA GLN A 152 31.76 50.15 -9.46
C GLN A 152 33.19 50.58 -9.81
N ALA A 153 34.14 49.64 -9.92
CA ALA A 153 35.50 49.95 -10.36
C ALA A 153 35.50 50.59 -11.76
N GLN A 154 34.78 50.01 -12.72
CA GLN A 154 34.63 50.56 -14.07
C GLN A 154 33.98 51.96 -14.08
N GLN A 155 32.98 52.21 -13.23
CA GLN A 155 32.36 53.53 -13.10
C GLN A 155 33.31 54.56 -12.47
N THR A 156 34.17 54.13 -11.53
CA THR A 156 35.16 55.01 -10.90
C THR A 156 36.28 55.37 -11.89
N GLU A 157 36.72 54.41 -12.71
CA GLU A 157 37.68 54.62 -13.80
C GLU A 157 37.09 55.50 -14.92
N GLN A 158 35.81 55.35 -15.25
CA GLN A 158 35.12 56.24 -16.19
C GLN A 158 34.87 57.64 -15.62
N ALA A 159 34.63 57.79 -14.31
CA ALA A 159 34.51 59.09 -13.66
C ALA A 159 35.86 59.84 -13.62
N GLN A 160 36.98 59.14 -13.41
CA GLN A 160 38.32 59.72 -13.50
C GLN A 160 38.73 60.07 -14.94
N GLN A 161 38.18 59.40 -15.96
CA GLN A 161 38.36 59.81 -17.37
C GLN A 161 37.39 60.94 -17.79
N ALA A 162 36.28 61.15 -17.09
CA ALA A 162 35.35 62.25 -17.32
C ALA A 162 35.78 63.59 -16.68
N GLU A 163 36.66 63.58 -15.67
CA GLU A 163 37.22 64.82 -15.09
C GLU A 163 38.27 65.51 -16.00
N ILE A 164 38.71 64.88 -17.10
CA ILE A 164 39.60 65.50 -18.10
C ILE A 164 38.81 66.09 -19.29
N ALA A 165 37.51 65.82 -19.41
CA ALA A 165 36.65 66.32 -20.48
C ALA A 165 35.40 67.02 -19.93
N GLY A 166 35.61 68.00 -19.06
CA GLY A 166 34.56 68.93 -18.64
C GLY A 166 34.34 70.03 -19.68
N ALA A 167 33.35 69.87 -20.56
CA ALA A 167 32.44 70.94 -21.00
C ALA A 167 31.46 70.42 -22.06
N ASN A 168 30.17 70.75 -21.87
CA ASN A 168 29.04 70.59 -22.79
C ASN A 168 28.39 69.19 -22.90
N ALA A 169 27.33 69.01 -22.13
CA ALA A 169 26.11 68.40 -22.65
C ALA A 169 24.87 69.05 -22.02
N PRO A 170 23.87 69.47 -22.81
CA PRO A 170 22.69 70.15 -22.32
C PRO A 170 21.70 69.19 -21.67
N SER A 171 21.02 69.69 -20.64
CA SER A 171 19.85 69.09 -20.00
C SER A 171 18.74 68.82 -21.02
N GLN A 172 18.35 67.55 -21.19
CA GLN A 172 17.16 67.21 -21.97
C GLN A 172 15.88 67.60 -21.21
N PRO A 173 14.87 68.15 -21.91
CA PRO A 173 13.60 68.50 -21.29
C PRO A 173 12.78 67.25 -20.99
N THR A 174 12.08 67.27 -19.87
CA THR A 174 11.07 66.28 -19.49
C THR A 174 9.92 66.28 -20.51
N ILE A 175 9.94 65.32 -21.43
CA ILE A 175 8.83 65.06 -22.36
C ILE A 175 7.67 64.49 -21.54
N LYS A 176 6.55 65.23 -21.50
CA LYS A 176 5.28 64.72 -20.97
C LYS A 176 4.82 63.59 -21.89
N LYS A 177 5.11 62.34 -21.53
CA LYS A 177 4.62 61.16 -22.24
C LYS A 177 3.11 61.09 -22.05
N GLU A 178 2.35 61.32 -23.12
CA GLU A 178 0.95 60.94 -23.18
C GLU A 178 0.90 59.42 -23.31
N TYR A 179 0.23 58.76 -22.37
CA TYR A 179 0.06 57.32 -22.39
C TYR A 179 -1.33 57.00 -22.96
N ASN A 180 -1.38 56.18 -24.01
CA ASN A 180 -2.64 55.72 -24.62
C ASN A 180 -3.24 54.50 -23.90
N GLU A 181 -2.52 53.91 -22.95
CA GLU A 181 -2.94 52.74 -22.20
C GLU A 181 -2.94 53.03 -20.69
N ALA A 182 -3.93 52.48 -20.00
CA ALA A 182 -4.11 52.57 -18.56
C ALA A 182 -4.04 51.16 -17.93
N ARG A 183 -3.02 50.91 -17.11
CA ARG A 183 -2.91 49.67 -16.34
C ARG A 183 -3.63 49.81 -15.00
N ILE A 184 -4.76 49.13 -14.85
CA ILE A 184 -5.59 49.18 -13.64
C ILE A 184 -5.38 47.90 -12.81
N GLN A 185 -5.04 48.08 -11.54
CA GLN A 185 -5.00 47.02 -10.54
C GLN A 185 -6.19 47.14 -9.59
N ILE A 186 -7.01 46.11 -9.50
CA ILE A 186 -8.23 46.09 -8.69
C ILE A 186 -8.03 45.14 -7.52
N ARG A 187 -8.17 45.67 -6.31
CA ARG A 187 -8.11 44.89 -5.07
C ARG A 187 -9.53 44.48 -4.70
N VAL A 188 -9.80 43.19 -4.83
CA VAL A 188 -11.09 42.59 -4.48
C VAL A 188 -10.98 41.99 -3.07
N PRO A 189 -11.95 42.23 -2.19
CA PRO A 189 -11.93 41.68 -0.84
C PRO A 189 -12.23 40.18 -0.92
N GLY A 190 -11.27 39.37 -0.49
CA GLY A 190 -11.37 37.90 -0.50
C GLY A 190 -10.73 37.21 -1.70
N SER A 191 -10.28 37.94 -2.73
CA SER A 191 -9.51 37.37 -3.85
C SER A 191 -8.21 38.13 -4.11
N GLY A 192 -7.32 37.54 -4.93
CA GLY A 192 -6.06 38.18 -5.31
C GLY A 192 -6.28 39.45 -6.14
N PRO A 193 -5.30 40.37 -6.20
CA PRO A 193 -5.44 41.59 -6.98
C PRO A 193 -5.55 41.25 -8.48
N ILE A 194 -6.62 41.72 -9.12
CA ILE A 194 -6.85 41.56 -10.55
C ILE A 194 -6.15 42.71 -11.28
N THR A 195 -5.32 42.41 -12.28
CA THR A 195 -4.63 43.44 -13.07
C THR A 195 -5.06 43.34 -14.52
N HIS A 196 -5.53 44.45 -15.09
CA HIS A 196 -5.93 44.52 -16.49
C HIS A 196 -5.49 45.85 -17.12
N THR A 197 -5.23 45.82 -18.42
CA THR A 197 -4.82 46.99 -19.21
C THR A 197 -5.98 47.42 -20.09
N PHE A 198 -6.39 48.68 -19.96
CA PHE A 198 -7.48 49.30 -20.72
C PHE A 198 -6.95 50.44 -21.59
N ASP A 199 -7.70 50.84 -22.61
CA ASP A 199 -7.39 52.03 -23.41
C ASP A 199 -7.63 53.31 -22.57
N ALA A 200 -6.79 54.34 -22.72
CA ALA A 200 -6.97 55.62 -22.04
C ALA A 200 -8.32 56.30 -22.35
N SER A 201 -8.89 56.01 -23.52
CA SER A 201 -10.20 56.52 -23.98
C SER A 201 -11.40 55.66 -23.54
N ALA A 202 -11.16 54.48 -22.95
CA ALA A 202 -12.22 53.59 -22.47
C ALA A 202 -13.02 54.24 -21.33
N ALA A 203 -14.30 53.87 -21.22
CA ALA A 203 -15.16 54.31 -20.12
C ALA A 203 -14.89 53.48 -18.85
N LEU A 204 -15.11 54.07 -17.67
CA LEU A 204 -15.00 53.33 -16.40
C LEU A 204 -15.97 52.14 -16.34
N GLN A 205 -17.10 52.21 -17.07
CA GLN A 205 -18.04 51.10 -17.22
C GLN A 205 -17.40 49.81 -17.75
N GLU A 206 -16.43 49.88 -18.67
CA GLU A 206 -15.75 48.68 -19.18
C GLU A 206 -14.98 47.94 -18.08
N VAL A 207 -14.47 48.68 -17.08
CA VAL A 207 -13.82 48.10 -15.89
C VAL A 207 -14.83 47.37 -15.02
N VAL A 208 -16.05 47.93 -14.88
CA VAL A 208 -17.15 47.32 -14.13
C VAL A 208 -17.63 46.05 -14.83
N ASP A 209 -17.81 46.09 -16.15
CA ASP A 209 -18.22 44.94 -16.96
C ASP A 209 -17.16 43.83 -16.90
N TYR A 210 -15.87 44.19 -17.00
CA TYR A 210 -14.77 43.25 -16.81
C TYR A 210 -14.82 42.57 -15.43
N LEU A 211 -15.08 43.31 -14.36
CA LEU A 211 -15.22 42.73 -13.02
C LEU A 211 -16.40 41.75 -12.92
N GLN A 212 -17.51 42.02 -13.61
CA GLN A 212 -18.63 41.09 -13.70
C GLN A 212 -18.21 39.79 -14.41
N THR A 213 -17.43 39.87 -15.50
CA THR A 213 -16.90 38.66 -16.17
C THR A 213 -15.93 37.86 -15.30
N GLN A 214 -15.18 38.52 -14.42
CA GLN A 214 -14.26 37.87 -13.47
C GLN A 214 -14.98 37.26 -12.25
N GLY A 215 -16.31 37.33 -12.19
CA GLY A 215 -17.14 36.70 -11.15
C GLY A 215 -17.54 37.60 -9.99
N CYS A 216 -17.32 38.91 -10.07
CA CYS A 216 -17.84 39.88 -9.09
C CYS A 216 -19.23 40.38 -9.52
N SER A 217 -20.28 39.59 -9.26
CA SER A 217 -21.66 39.90 -9.67
C SER A 217 -22.52 40.59 -8.60
N SER A 218 -22.02 40.75 -7.37
CA SER A 218 -22.69 41.49 -6.30
C SER A 218 -22.62 43.01 -6.50
N SER A 219 -23.48 43.77 -5.85
CA SER A 219 -23.36 45.24 -5.80
C SER A 219 -22.01 45.64 -5.20
N PHE A 220 -21.23 46.43 -5.94
CA PHE A 220 -19.95 46.93 -5.46
C PHE A 220 -19.72 48.39 -5.82
N THR A 221 -18.89 49.06 -5.03
CA THR A 221 -18.40 50.42 -5.27
C THR A 221 -16.89 50.38 -5.47
N LEU A 222 -16.39 51.14 -6.46
CA LEU A 222 -14.97 51.29 -6.72
C LEU A 222 -14.44 52.57 -6.05
N SER A 223 -13.26 52.49 -5.45
CA SER A 223 -12.59 53.66 -4.87
C SER A 223 -11.08 53.66 -5.11
N THR A 224 -10.48 54.85 -5.28
CA THR A 224 -9.02 55.02 -5.29
C THR A 224 -8.46 54.98 -3.88
N THR A 225 -7.18 54.60 -3.75
CA THR A 225 -6.48 54.58 -2.45
C THR A 225 -5.98 55.96 -2.02
N PHE A 226 -5.44 56.76 -2.94
CA PHE A 226 -4.93 58.10 -2.66
C PHE A 226 -4.87 58.99 -3.92
N PRO A 227 -5.46 60.20 -3.93
CA PRO A 227 -6.48 60.70 -3.00
C PRO A 227 -7.74 59.86 -3.10
N ARG A 228 -8.41 59.58 -1.97
CA ARG A 228 -9.57 58.69 -1.93
C ARG A 228 -10.78 59.33 -2.63
N LYS A 229 -11.15 58.78 -3.78
CA LYS A 229 -12.34 59.13 -4.57
C LYS A 229 -13.17 57.87 -4.74
N THR A 230 -14.45 57.93 -4.38
CA THR A 230 -15.43 56.86 -4.62
C THR A 230 -16.16 57.14 -5.92
N PHE A 231 -16.22 56.18 -6.83
CA PHE A 231 -16.90 56.33 -8.11
C PHE A 231 -18.37 55.92 -7.96
N SER A 232 -19.28 56.84 -8.31
CA SER A 232 -20.72 56.57 -8.42
C SER A 232 -21.11 56.17 -9.84
N THR A 233 -22.39 55.85 -10.05
CA THR A 233 -22.95 55.52 -11.38
C THR A 233 -22.70 56.62 -12.42
N ASP A 234 -22.63 57.88 -12.01
CA ASP A 234 -22.40 59.02 -12.91
C ASP A 234 -20.95 59.06 -13.41
N ASP A 235 -20.00 58.52 -12.64
CA ASP A 235 -18.59 58.42 -13.05
C ASP A 235 -18.34 57.24 -13.99
N HIS A 236 -19.28 56.29 -14.12
CA HIS A 236 -19.16 55.15 -15.03
C HIS A 236 -19.13 55.57 -16.50
N GLN A 237 -19.75 56.71 -16.83
CA GLN A 237 -19.81 57.26 -18.18
C GLN A 237 -18.55 58.06 -18.58
N LYS A 238 -17.67 58.38 -17.63
CA LYS A 238 -16.45 59.16 -17.87
C LYS A 238 -15.31 58.25 -18.33
N THR A 239 -14.41 58.81 -19.12
CA THR A 239 -13.23 58.10 -19.61
C THR A 239 -12.16 57.94 -18.54
N LEU A 240 -11.30 56.92 -18.65
CA LEU A 240 -10.19 56.69 -17.71
C LEU A 240 -9.20 57.88 -17.68
N LYS A 241 -9.07 58.62 -18.79
CA LYS A 241 -8.29 59.85 -18.90
C LYS A 241 -8.90 60.99 -18.07
N GLU A 242 -10.22 61.20 -18.14
CA GLU A 242 -10.93 62.22 -17.34
C GLU A 242 -10.86 61.95 -15.84
N LEU A 243 -10.81 60.67 -15.46
CA LEU A 243 -10.72 60.23 -14.07
C LEU A 243 -9.27 60.20 -13.54
N ASN A 244 -8.28 60.59 -14.34
CA ASN A 244 -6.84 60.55 -14.00
C ASN A 244 -6.35 59.16 -13.60
N LEU A 245 -6.84 58.10 -14.25
CA LEU A 245 -6.44 56.71 -13.99
C LEU A 245 -5.30 56.23 -14.90
N VAL A 246 -4.82 57.10 -15.79
CA VAL A 246 -3.71 56.88 -16.74
C VAL A 246 -2.40 57.42 -16.12
N PRO A 247 -1.24 56.72 -16.25
CA PRO A 247 -1.00 55.46 -16.96
C PRO A 247 -1.21 54.20 -16.11
N SER A 248 -1.29 54.34 -14.79
CA SER A 248 -1.60 53.20 -13.91
C SER A 248 -2.32 53.65 -12.66
N ALA A 249 -3.35 52.90 -12.27
CA ALA A 249 -4.15 53.19 -11.10
C ALA A 249 -4.44 51.93 -10.28
N ALA A 250 -4.55 52.09 -8.96
CA ALA A 250 -4.95 51.06 -8.03
C ALA A 250 -6.32 51.37 -7.44
N LEU A 251 -7.31 50.56 -7.78
CA LEU A 251 -8.68 50.65 -7.30
C LEU A 251 -8.96 49.59 -6.24
N VAL A 252 -9.80 49.92 -5.29
CA VAL A 252 -10.31 49.03 -4.25
C VAL A 252 -11.79 48.82 -4.50
N LEU A 253 -12.19 47.56 -4.60
CA LEU A 253 -13.58 47.15 -4.69
C LEU A 253 -14.10 46.97 -3.27
N ALA A 254 -15.22 47.61 -2.94
CA ALA A 254 -15.96 47.39 -1.71
C ALA A 254 -17.35 46.87 -2.08
N TYR A 255 -17.74 45.71 -1.55
CA TYR A 255 -19.11 45.23 -1.70
C TYR A 255 -20.05 46.13 -0.89
N VAL A 256 -21.18 46.49 -1.50
CA VAL A 256 -22.27 47.26 -0.89
C VAL A 256 -23.36 46.29 -0.45
#